data_AF-A0A849RXD3-F1
#
_entry.id   AF-A0A849RXD3-F1
#
_cell.length_a   1.000
_cell.length_b   1.000
_cell.length_c   1.000
_cell.angle_alpha   90.00
_cell.angle_beta   90.00
_cell.angle_gamma   90.00
#
_symmetry.space_group_name_H-M   'P 1'
#
loop_
_entity.id
_entity.type
_entity.pdbx_description
1 polymer ?
#
loop_
_entity_poly.entity_id
_entity_poly.type
_entity_poly.pdbx_seq_one_letter_code
_entity_poly.pdbx_strand_id
1 'polypeptide(L)'
;MKMNRSRSKYSMIPLAGILIVVLATETWGGLLEFEEVDTLPQVENILFTASHVGIVSHDGRLFSLDRQTQDVQQLDSRTFTQQFPEPWPPKPYEMRQTGPQILRSSTGHEFELTPAYCSEGAHDGHELRYQQRPFPDVLKHCTSVAALEIIGTQVWLGTVHPYEGGTGGAEGIVVQALDKKQKVSSITAKSGLTTDGPIYMLRDDPFTKTVWVATERGLNQVDRQFQVVWGRYWYEDFEPSSGSSRTQLIETQKRSNAFAVLGRKLGVQDWQAYRQVVQQIPSHLGTWGDFKDFQWVLYFTHMSGVPGEYFKHLNGLLPFVMEAAQSEVPKVHFFGLVNVCKFDDPRVLTFMTTLASKSDATSPDDYWIRECLKTWEARKP
;
A
#
# COMPACT_ATOMS: atom_id res chain seq x y z
N MET A 1 -24.64 14.72 -69.13
CA MET A 1 -23.55 14.79 -68.13
C MET A 1 -24.20 14.95 -66.75
N LYS A 2 -24.45 13.85 -66.03
CA LYS A 2 -25.10 13.85 -64.70
C LYS A 2 -24.06 13.43 -63.67
N MET A 3 -23.64 14.36 -62.81
CA MET A 3 -22.77 14.06 -61.66
C MET A 3 -23.60 13.40 -60.55
N ASN A 4 -23.31 12.13 -60.27
CA ASN A 4 -23.87 11.39 -59.16
C ASN A 4 -23.05 11.68 -57.89
N ARG A 5 -23.60 12.47 -56.96
CA ARG A 5 -23.01 12.70 -55.63
C ARG A 5 -23.39 11.54 -54.71
N SER A 6 -22.47 10.60 -54.53
CA SER A 6 -22.52 9.61 -53.46
C SER A 6 -22.26 10.30 -52.11
N ARG A 7 -23.29 10.42 -51.27
CA ARG A 7 -23.15 10.84 -49.87
C ARG A 7 -22.74 9.62 -49.05
N SER A 8 -21.47 9.56 -48.65
CA SER A 8 -21.02 8.60 -47.66
C SER A 8 -21.64 8.92 -46.30
N LYS A 9 -22.47 8.01 -45.79
CA LYS A 9 -22.97 8.03 -44.42
C LYS A 9 -21.97 7.26 -43.55
N TYR A 10 -20.87 7.90 -43.17
CA TYR A 10 -20.05 7.36 -42.08
C TYR A 10 -20.79 7.64 -40.76
N SER A 11 -21.28 6.56 -40.14
CA SER A 11 -21.89 6.58 -38.81
C SER A 11 -20.83 6.98 -37.80
N MET A 12 -20.96 8.18 -37.21
CA MET A 12 -20.08 8.68 -36.12
C MET A 12 -20.38 8.04 -34.75
N ILE A 13 -21.29 7.06 -34.70
CA ILE A 13 -21.76 6.47 -33.44
C ILE A 13 -20.74 5.52 -32.75
N PRO A 14 -19.79 4.82 -33.40
CA PRO A 14 -18.87 3.93 -32.67
C PRO A 14 -17.73 4.67 -31.96
N LEU A 15 -17.37 5.89 -32.37
CA LEU A 15 -16.27 6.67 -31.77
C LEU A 15 -16.67 7.31 -30.44
N ALA A 16 -17.90 7.78 -30.31
CA ALA A 16 -18.41 8.33 -29.05
C ALA A 16 -18.58 7.24 -27.96
N GLY A 17 -18.96 6.01 -28.34
CA GLY A 17 -19.06 4.89 -27.42
C GLY A 17 -17.69 4.44 -26.86
N ILE A 18 -16.66 4.39 -27.71
CA ILE A 18 -15.28 4.08 -27.28
C ILE A 18 -14.73 5.20 -26.39
N LEU A 19 -14.97 6.47 -26.72
CA LEU A 19 -14.53 7.60 -25.90
C LEU A 19 -15.21 7.61 -24.52
N ILE A 20 -16.49 7.27 -24.43
CA ILE A 20 -17.21 7.18 -23.14
C ILE A 20 -16.72 6.00 -22.30
N VAL A 21 -16.39 4.85 -22.92
CA VAL A 21 -15.80 3.71 -22.18
C VAL A 21 -14.39 4.05 -21.68
N VAL A 22 -13.56 4.70 -22.51
CA VAL A 22 -12.21 5.14 -22.11
C VAL A 22 -12.27 6.23 -21.02
N LEU A 23 -13.18 7.19 -21.14
CA LEU A 23 -13.39 8.22 -20.12
C LEU A 23 -14.03 7.67 -18.84
N ALA A 24 -14.91 6.66 -18.93
CA ALA A 24 -15.47 5.99 -17.76
C ALA A 24 -14.43 5.12 -17.04
N THR A 25 -13.49 4.48 -17.75
CA THR A 25 -12.37 3.79 -17.10
C THR A 25 -11.41 4.74 -16.40
N GLU A 26 -11.21 5.96 -16.92
CA GLU A 26 -10.31 6.94 -16.30
C GLU A 26 -10.97 7.74 -15.16
N THR A 27 -12.27 8.03 -15.24
CA THR A 27 -12.95 8.84 -14.20
C THR A 27 -13.47 8.01 -13.02
N TRP A 28 -13.69 6.71 -13.18
CA TRP A 28 -14.04 5.80 -12.06
C TRP A 28 -12.83 5.05 -11.50
N GLY A 29 -11.70 5.03 -12.23
CA GLY A 29 -10.42 4.53 -11.72
C GLY A 29 -9.86 5.39 -10.58
N GLY A 30 -10.09 6.70 -10.62
CA GLY A 30 -9.49 7.64 -9.67
C GLY A 30 -10.01 7.60 -8.22
N LEU A 31 -11.07 6.85 -7.90
CA LEU A 31 -11.67 6.91 -6.55
C LEU A 31 -11.18 5.86 -5.56
N LEU A 32 -10.63 4.72 -5.96
CA LEU A 32 -10.05 3.70 -5.07
C LEU A 32 -9.17 2.71 -5.87
N GLU A 33 -8.04 3.17 -6.42
CA GLU A 33 -7.06 2.27 -7.04
C GLU A 33 -6.26 1.58 -5.92
N PHE A 34 -6.75 0.44 -5.47
CA PHE A 34 -5.95 -0.44 -4.64
C PHE A 34 -4.75 -0.95 -5.46
N GLU A 35 -3.54 -0.69 -4.98
CA GLU A 35 -2.30 -1.12 -5.60
C GLU A 35 -1.66 -2.27 -4.82
N GLU A 36 -0.84 -3.10 -5.48
CA GLU A 36 -0.12 -4.17 -4.79
C GLU A 36 0.65 -3.66 -3.55
N VAL A 37 1.16 -2.43 -3.63
CA VAL A 37 1.93 -1.77 -2.57
C VAL A 37 1.13 -1.58 -1.28
N ASP A 38 -0.20 -1.52 -1.34
CA ASP A 38 -1.09 -1.43 -0.16
C ASP A 38 -1.09 -2.70 0.71
N THR A 39 -0.55 -3.80 0.16
CA THR A 39 -0.38 -5.07 0.89
C THR A 39 0.97 -5.19 1.57
N LEU A 40 1.96 -4.50 1.02
CA LEU A 40 3.34 -4.60 1.45
C LEU A 40 3.51 -3.83 2.77
N PRO A 41 4.53 -4.14 3.57
CA PRO A 41 4.82 -3.37 4.76
C PRO A 41 5.19 -1.93 4.41
N GLN A 42 4.27 -0.98 4.62
CA GLN A 42 4.59 0.44 4.61
C GLN A 42 5.40 0.76 5.87
N VAL A 43 6.65 1.15 5.71
CA VAL A 43 7.58 1.34 6.83
C VAL A 43 7.33 2.68 7.53
N GLU A 44 7.03 2.63 8.82
CA GLU A 44 6.85 3.80 9.69
C GLU A 44 8.09 4.16 10.49
N ASN A 45 8.96 3.20 10.80
CA ASN A 45 10.21 3.46 11.51
C ASN A 45 11.29 2.43 11.16
N ILE A 46 12.55 2.86 11.25
CA ILE A 46 13.73 2.00 11.12
C ILE A 46 14.61 2.22 12.35
N LEU A 47 14.96 1.13 13.02
CA LEU A 47 15.74 1.08 14.25
C LEU A 47 17.05 0.34 13.97
N PHE A 48 18.12 0.70 14.67
CA PHE A 48 19.43 0.13 14.41
C PHE A 48 20.07 -0.46 15.65
N THR A 49 20.63 -1.65 15.48
CA THR A 49 21.69 -2.19 16.34
C THR A 49 22.91 -2.50 15.48
N ALA A 50 24.01 -2.88 16.13
CA ALA A 50 25.23 -3.25 15.42
C ALA A 50 25.04 -4.48 14.52
N SER A 51 24.14 -5.41 14.87
CA SER A 51 23.92 -6.66 14.14
C SER A 51 22.60 -6.73 13.36
N HIS A 52 21.63 -5.87 13.69
CA HIS A 52 20.29 -5.93 13.10
C HIS A 52 19.71 -4.57 12.75
N VAL A 53 18.72 -4.59 11.86
CA VAL A 53 17.86 -3.46 11.51
C VAL A 53 16.41 -3.81 11.83
N GLY A 54 15.80 -3.03 12.71
CA GLY A 54 14.42 -3.17 13.11
C GLY A 54 13.52 -2.33 12.20
N ILE A 55 12.42 -2.89 11.74
CA ILE A 55 11.48 -2.23 10.83
C ILE A 55 10.10 -2.30 11.48
N VAL A 56 9.50 -1.14 11.69
CA VAL A 56 8.13 -1.00 12.21
C VAL A 56 7.24 -0.63 11.03
N SER A 57 6.23 -1.43 10.73
CA SER A 57 5.27 -1.11 9.65
C SER A 57 4.01 -0.43 10.17
N HIS A 58 3.35 0.31 9.27
CA HIS A 58 2.08 0.99 9.52
C HIS A 58 0.95 0.02 9.89
N ASP A 59 0.99 -1.21 9.35
CA ASP A 59 0.03 -2.25 9.70
C ASP A 59 0.35 -3.00 11.00
N GLY A 60 1.35 -2.53 11.77
CA GLY A 60 1.69 -3.02 13.10
C GLY A 60 2.61 -4.25 13.12
N ARG A 61 3.05 -4.73 11.94
CA ARG A 61 4.06 -5.79 11.86
C ARG A 61 5.43 -5.24 12.24
N LEU A 62 6.21 -6.09 12.89
CA LEU A 62 7.54 -5.76 13.38
C LEU A 62 8.52 -6.74 12.75
N PHE A 63 9.55 -6.23 12.09
CA PHE A 63 10.53 -7.07 11.40
C PHE A 63 11.95 -6.81 11.89
N SER A 64 12.73 -7.86 12.05
CA SER A 64 14.17 -7.79 12.24
C SER A 64 14.87 -8.28 10.99
N LEU A 65 15.78 -7.47 10.46
CA LEU A 65 16.72 -7.86 9.41
C LEU A 65 18.10 -8.09 10.03
N ASP A 66 18.65 -9.29 9.86
CA ASP A 66 20.04 -9.59 10.22
C ASP A 66 20.99 -8.96 9.20
N ARG A 67 21.98 -8.20 9.64
CA ARG A 67 22.90 -7.49 8.73
C ARG A 67 23.85 -8.41 7.99
N GLN A 68 24.20 -9.55 8.57
CA GLN A 68 25.15 -10.51 8.01
C GLN A 68 24.46 -11.44 7.02
N THR A 69 23.34 -12.04 7.40
CA THR A 69 22.62 -12.98 6.53
C THR A 69 21.64 -12.29 5.59
N GLN A 70 21.24 -11.05 5.90
CA GLN A 70 20.20 -10.29 5.21
C GLN A 70 18.81 -10.93 5.30
N ASP A 71 18.64 -11.91 6.19
CA ASP A 71 17.35 -12.53 6.43
C ASP A 71 16.45 -11.60 7.21
N VAL A 72 15.19 -11.53 6.79
CA VAL A 72 14.15 -10.82 7.51
C VAL A 72 13.24 -11.81 8.23
N GLN A 73 12.95 -11.49 9.48
CA GLN A 73 12.03 -12.25 10.33
C GLN A 73 10.98 -11.30 10.89
N GLN A 74 9.72 -11.71 10.82
CA GLN A 74 8.66 -11.01 11.55
C GLN A 74 8.70 -11.46 13.01
N LEU A 75 8.73 -10.51 13.94
CA LEU A 75 8.81 -10.75 15.37
C LEU A 75 7.50 -10.34 16.06
N ASP A 76 7.21 -10.97 17.19
CA ASP A 76 6.21 -10.45 18.12
C ASP A 76 6.74 -9.20 18.85
N SER A 77 5.83 -8.43 19.46
CA SER A 77 6.16 -7.18 20.15
C SER A 77 7.17 -7.35 21.29
N ARG A 78 7.12 -8.45 22.04
CA ARG A 78 8.03 -8.70 23.16
C ARG A 78 9.44 -8.97 22.65
N THR A 79 9.59 -9.87 21.69
CA THR A 79 10.88 -10.23 21.09
C THR A 79 11.50 -9.01 20.39
N PHE A 80 10.69 -8.24 19.65
CA PHE A 80 11.16 -7.02 18.99
C PHE A 80 11.67 -5.97 19.98
N THR A 81 10.92 -5.70 21.07
CA THR A 81 11.31 -4.70 22.08
C THR A 81 12.54 -5.13 22.89
N GLN A 82 12.75 -6.43 23.09
CA GLN A 82 13.98 -6.95 23.70
C GLN A 82 15.20 -6.69 22.81
N GLN A 83 15.04 -6.80 21.49
CA GLN A 83 16.11 -6.58 20.53
C GLN A 83 16.35 -5.09 20.22
N PHE A 84 15.28 -4.29 20.23
CA PHE A 84 15.30 -2.85 20.00
C PHE A 84 14.63 -2.15 21.19
N PRO A 85 15.36 -1.90 22.30
CA PRO A 85 14.79 -1.32 23.51
C PRO A 85 14.36 0.13 23.30
N GLU A 86 13.29 0.52 23.99
CA GLU A 86 12.80 1.90 24.06
C GLU A 86 13.73 2.82 24.88
N PRO A 87 13.68 4.15 24.67
CA PRO A 87 12.80 4.88 23.74
C PRO A 87 13.29 4.80 22.29
N TRP A 88 12.34 4.59 21.37
CA TRP A 88 12.62 4.65 19.93
C TRP A 88 12.73 6.09 19.44
N PRO A 89 13.45 6.35 18.33
CA PRO A 89 13.42 7.64 17.67
C PRO A 89 11.98 8.04 17.32
N PRO A 90 11.65 9.35 17.36
CA PRO A 90 10.32 9.82 17.01
C PRO A 90 9.97 9.38 15.58
N LYS A 91 8.67 9.24 15.32
CA LYS A 91 8.19 8.96 13.96
C LYS A 91 8.72 10.03 13.00
N PRO A 92 9.14 9.65 11.78
CA PRO A 92 9.73 10.57 10.80
C PRO A 92 8.74 11.64 10.33
N TYR A 93 7.44 11.42 10.53
CA TYR A 93 6.41 12.39 10.23
C TYR A 93 5.27 12.35 11.26
N GLU A 94 4.54 13.45 11.33
CA GLU A 94 3.28 13.57 12.06
C GLU A 94 2.27 14.31 11.18
N MET A 95 1.19 13.62 10.82
CA MET A 95 0.06 14.22 10.12
C MET A 95 -0.84 14.90 11.16
N ARG A 96 -0.98 16.21 11.06
CA ARG A 96 -1.92 16.98 11.87
C ARG A 96 -3.28 17.03 11.18
N GLN A 97 -4.36 17.00 11.96
CA GLN A 97 -5.72 17.17 11.43
C GLN A 97 -5.91 18.53 10.75
N THR A 98 -5.19 19.54 11.25
CA THR A 98 -5.19 20.91 10.72
C THR A 98 -3.78 21.48 10.73
N GLY A 99 -3.41 22.21 9.67
CA GLY A 99 -2.11 22.90 9.58
C GLY A 99 -1.00 22.05 8.93
N PRO A 100 0.25 22.53 8.99
CA PRO A 100 1.37 21.86 8.34
C PRO A 100 1.70 20.52 9.00
N GLN A 101 2.18 19.58 8.18
CA GLN A 101 2.74 18.31 8.61
C GLN A 101 4.11 18.55 9.25
N ILE A 102 4.50 17.73 10.23
CA ILE A 102 5.84 17.82 10.83
C ILE A 102 6.68 16.66 10.30
N LEU A 103 7.84 16.96 9.72
CA LEU A 103 8.87 15.98 9.33
C LEU A 103 10.03 16.01 10.33
N ARG A 104 10.60 14.86 10.67
CA ARG A 104 11.63 14.71 11.71
C ARG A 104 12.83 13.89 11.26
N SER A 105 14.02 14.49 11.35
CA SER A 105 15.29 13.79 11.20
C SER A 105 15.54 12.82 12.38
N SER A 106 16.46 11.87 12.23
CA SER A 106 16.86 10.98 13.33
C SER A 106 17.56 11.74 14.48
N THR A 107 18.14 12.89 14.15
CA THR A 107 18.79 13.83 15.07
C THR A 107 17.83 14.81 15.75
N GLY A 108 16.52 14.69 15.51
CA GLY A 108 15.48 15.49 16.18
C GLY A 108 15.23 16.87 15.57
N HIS A 109 15.77 17.15 14.38
CA HIS A 109 15.42 18.37 13.66
C HIS A 109 14.02 18.25 13.07
N GLU A 110 13.19 19.26 13.28
CA GLU A 110 11.82 19.33 12.79
C GLU A 110 11.70 20.31 11.63
N PHE A 111 10.96 19.90 10.61
CA PHE A 111 10.53 20.74 9.49
C PHE A 111 9.01 20.77 9.45
N GLU A 112 8.44 21.93 9.16
CA GLU A 112 7.02 22.06 8.87
C GLU A 112 6.84 21.96 7.34
N LEU A 113 5.90 21.13 6.89
CA LEU A 113 5.58 20.92 5.49
C LEU A 113 4.11 21.27 5.24
N THR A 114 3.88 22.16 4.28
CA THR A 114 2.62 22.24 3.54
C THR A 114 2.84 21.50 2.22
N PRO A 115 2.15 20.38 1.95
CA PRO A 115 2.37 19.62 0.73
C PRO A 115 1.88 20.39 -0.50
N ALA A 116 2.52 20.15 -1.65
CA ALA A 116 2.03 20.60 -2.96
C ALA A 116 0.67 19.97 -3.30
N TYR A 117 -0.08 20.62 -4.16
CA TYR A 117 -1.30 20.09 -4.78
C TYR A 117 -1.43 20.63 -6.21
N CYS A 118 -1.23 19.75 -7.18
CA CYS A 118 -1.25 20.09 -8.62
C CYS A 118 -2.31 19.30 -9.41
N SER A 119 -3.32 18.76 -8.73
CA SER A 119 -4.44 18.04 -9.35
C SER A 119 -5.65 18.95 -9.54
N GLU A 120 -6.65 18.49 -10.32
CA GLU A 120 -7.92 19.21 -10.53
C GLU A 120 -7.76 20.65 -11.06
N GLY A 121 -6.66 20.92 -11.78
CA GLY A 121 -6.34 22.26 -12.28
C GLY A 121 -5.73 23.21 -11.25
N ALA A 122 -5.52 22.76 -10.00
CA ALA A 122 -4.71 23.48 -9.03
C ALA A 122 -3.22 23.47 -9.40
N HIS A 123 -2.49 24.44 -8.87
CA HIS A 123 -1.05 24.57 -9.08
C HIS A 123 -0.38 25.13 -7.83
N ASP A 124 -0.67 24.50 -6.68
CA ASP A 124 -0.15 24.90 -5.39
C ASP A 124 1.17 24.15 -5.13
N GLY A 125 2.25 24.91 -4.95
CA GLY A 125 3.56 24.34 -4.63
C GLY A 125 3.66 23.98 -3.16
N HIS A 126 4.61 23.11 -2.79
CA HIS A 126 4.86 22.83 -1.39
C HIS A 126 5.56 24.02 -0.71
N GLU A 127 5.40 24.10 0.61
CA GLU A 127 6.18 25.00 1.46
C GLU A 127 6.89 24.17 2.52
N LEU A 128 8.22 24.30 2.61
CA LEU A 128 9.00 23.69 3.67
C LEU A 128 9.55 24.79 4.60
N ARG A 129 9.45 24.61 5.91
CA ARG A 129 9.99 25.53 6.91
C ARG A 129 10.89 24.81 7.89
N TYR A 130 12.02 25.42 8.22
CA TYR A 130 12.96 24.94 9.22
C TYR A 130 13.18 26.04 10.26
N GLN A 131 13.01 25.73 11.54
CA GLN A 131 13.07 26.71 12.63
C GLN A 131 12.16 27.92 12.36
N GLN A 132 10.92 27.65 11.93
CA GLN A 132 9.89 28.64 11.57
C GLN A 132 10.23 29.56 10.39
N ARG A 133 11.35 29.34 9.69
CA ARG A 133 11.76 30.12 8.51
C ARG A 133 11.53 29.32 7.23
N PRO A 134 11.16 29.96 6.11
CA PRO A 134 11.11 29.30 4.81
C PRO A 134 12.45 28.63 4.51
N PHE A 135 12.40 27.36 4.17
CA PHE A 135 13.55 26.56 3.80
C PHE A 135 13.66 26.57 2.27
N PRO A 136 14.77 27.05 1.69
CA PRO A 136 14.87 27.23 0.24
C PRO A 136 15.29 25.91 -0.43
N ASP A 137 14.34 25.00 -0.62
CA ASP A 137 14.62 23.73 -1.29
C ASP A 137 14.70 23.84 -2.82
N VAL A 138 15.28 22.81 -3.43
CA VAL A 138 15.51 22.69 -4.89
C VAL A 138 14.47 21.85 -5.62
N LEU A 139 13.38 21.45 -4.96
CA LEU A 139 12.39 20.55 -5.53
C LEU A 139 11.55 21.26 -6.60
N LYS A 140 10.96 20.47 -7.49
CA LYS A 140 10.01 20.99 -8.47
C LYS A 140 8.71 21.41 -7.78
N HIS A 141 8.00 22.34 -8.43
CA HIS A 141 6.76 22.92 -7.91
C HIS A 141 5.73 21.89 -7.43
N CYS A 142 5.50 20.83 -8.20
CA CYS A 142 4.52 19.78 -7.86
C CYS A 142 5.13 18.57 -7.12
N THR A 143 6.32 18.71 -6.55
CA THR A 143 6.98 17.67 -5.75
C THR A 143 6.84 18.03 -4.27
N SER A 144 6.35 17.10 -3.45
CA SER A 144 6.35 17.23 -1.98
C SER A 144 7.46 16.40 -1.35
N VAL A 145 7.71 16.65 -0.06
CA VAL A 145 8.60 15.85 0.78
C VAL A 145 7.77 14.86 1.59
N ALA A 146 8.11 13.57 1.54
CA ALA A 146 7.49 12.53 2.37
C ALA A 146 8.41 12.05 3.50
N ALA A 147 9.74 12.22 3.32
CA ALA A 147 10.73 11.85 4.32
C ALA A 147 11.89 12.85 4.33
N LEU A 148 12.53 13.00 5.49
CA LEU A 148 13.66 13.90 5.66
C LEU A 148 14.71 13.30 6.59
N GLU A 149 15.98 13.49 6.23
CA GLU A 149 17.12 13.20 7.11
C GLU A 149 18.19 14.30 6.99
N ILE A 150 18.87 14.61 8.10
CA ILE A 150 20.00 15.56 8.12
C ILE A 150 21.28 14.80 8.43
N ILE A 151 22.27 14.97 7.55
CA ILE A 151 23.55 14.25 7.63
C ILE A 151 24.66 15.27 7.41
N GLY A 152 25.31 15.67 8.50
CA GLY A 152 26.31 16.73 8.48
C GLY A 152 25.70 18.04 7.98
N THR A 153 26.21 18.54 6.85
CA THR A 153 25.76 19.80 6.22
C THR A 153 24.76 19.58 5.09
N GLN A 154 24.22 18.37 4.95
CA GLN A 154 23.29 17.99 3.89
C GLN A 154 21.92 17.68 4.47
N VAL A 155 20.87 18.03 3.72
CA VAL A 155 19.53 17.51 3.92
C VAL A 155 19.20 16.56 2.78
N TRP A 156 18.63 15.42 3.15
CA TRP A 156 18.17 14.37 2.26
C TRP A 156 16.66 14.40 2.26
N LEU A 157 16.06 14.63 1.09
CA LEU A 157 14.62 14.79 0.91
C LEU A 157 14.10 13.58 0.13
N GLY A 158 13.32 12.73 0.80
CA GLY A 158 12.54 11.69 0.15
C GLY A 158 11.29 12.34 -0.43
N THR A 159 11.09 12.19 -1.74
CA THR A 159 10.07 12.96 -2.45
C THR A 159 8.85 12.13 -2.82
N VAL A 160 7.74 12.82 -3.06
CA VAL A 160 6.46 12.26 -3.47
C VAL A 160 5.72 13.25 -4.38
N HIS A 161 4.93 12.74 -5.33
CA HIS A 161 4.01 13.55 -6.13
C HIS A 161 2.59 13.36 -5.59
N PRO A 162 2.05 14.31 -4.80
CA PRO A 162 0.68 14.21 -4.33
C PRO A 162 -0.31 14.45 -5.47
N TYR A 163 -1.39 13.68 -5.49
CA TYR A 163 -2.49 13.87 -6.45
C TYR A 163 -3.85 13.51 -5.81
N GLU A 164 -4.94 13.77 -6.52
CA GLU A 164 -6.30 13.42 -6.05
C GLU A 164 -6.41 11.91 -5.78
N GLY A 165 -6.71 11.52 -4.54
CA GLY A 165 -6.87 10.12 -4.16
C GLY A 165 -5.58 9.39 -3.79
N GLY A 166 -4.41 10.04 -3.82
CA GLY A 166 -3.18 9.35 -3.42
C GLY A 166 -1.88 10.11 -3.64
N THR A 167 -0.83 9.33 -3.84
CA THR A 167 0.55 9.79 -3.95
C THR A 167 1.33 8.90 -4.91
N GLY A 168 2.20 9.50 -5.71
CA GLY A 168 2.97 8.80 -6.74
C GLY A 168 4.45 9.16 -6.73
N GLY A 169 5.17 8.55 -7.66
CA GLY A 169 6.59 8.82 -7.89
C GLY A 169 6.88 10.28 -8.24
N ALA A 170 7.96 10.82 -7.67
CA ALA A 170 8.45 12.17 -7.98
C ALA A 170 9.92 12.16 -8.41
N GLU A 171 10.80 12.71 -7.59
CA GLU A 171 12.23 12.91 -7.92
C GLU A 171 13.15 11.89 -7.24
N GLY A 172 12.57 10.88 -6.56
CA GLY A 172 13.28 9.93 -5.71
C GLY A 172 13.81 10.60 -4.46
N ILE A 173 15.11 10.48 -4.21
CA ILE A 173 15.80 11.19 -3.13
C ILE A 173 16.56 12.36 -3.72
N VAL A 174 16.32 13.56 -3.19
CA VAL A 174 17.08 14.77 -3.53
C VAL A 174 17.96 15.15 -2.36
N VAL A 175 19.27 15.23 -2.60
CA VAL A 175 20.23 15.69 -1.59
C VAL A 175 20.61 17.12 -1.92
N GLN A 176 20.52 18.02 -0.94
CA GLN A 176 20.95 19.40 -1.07
C GLN A 176 21.74 19.85 0.14
N ALA A 177 22.48 20.96 -0.01
CA ALA A 177 23.08 21.64 1.13
C ALA A 177 22.00 22.17 2.09
N LEU A 178 22.26 22.09 3.39
CA LEU A 178 21.31 22.54 4.42
C LEU A 178 21.20 24.07 4.47
N ASP A 179 22.29 24.78 4.20
CA ASP A 179 22.40 26.23 4.37
C ASP A 179 22.10 27.04 3.11
N LYS A 180 21.90 26.38 1.96
CA LYS A 180 21.70 27.04 0.67
C LYS A 180 20.90 26.18 -0.29
N LYS A 181 20.23 26.85 -1.23
CA LYS A 181 19.51 26.24 -2.34
C LYS A 181 20.47 25.67 -3.39
N GLN A 182 21.22 24.64 -3.03
CA GLN A 182 22.18 23.97 -3.91
C GLN A 182 21.97 22.47 -3.88
N LYS A 183 21.50 21.91 -5.00
CA LYS A 183 21.40 20.47 -5.21
C LYS A 183 22.80 19.85 -5.22
N VAL A 184 22.98 18.79 -4.44
CA VAL A 184 24.21 18.01 -4.36
C VAL A 184 24.08 16.75 -5.22
N SER A 185 22.98 16.01 -5.08
CA SER A 185 22.75 14.76 -5.81
C SER A 185 21.26 14.45 -5.99
N SER A 186 20.96 13.45 -6.82
CA SER A 186 19.64 12.84 -7.00
C SER A 186 19.81 11.32 -7.08
N ILE A 187 19.03 10.57 -6.32
CA ILE A 187 19.05 9.11 -6.33
C ILE A 187 17.65 8.63 -6.71
N THR A 188 17.55 7.79 -7.75
CA THR A 188 16.28 7.39 -8.35
C THR A 188 16.25 5.87 -8.59
N ALA A 189 15.15 5.34 -9.15
CA ALA A 189 15.11 3.97 -9.66
C ALA A 189 16.26 3.66 -10.63
N LYS A 190 16.68 4.62 -11.47
CA LYS A 190 17.83 4.46 -12.39
C LYS A 190 19.17 4.31 -11.66
N SER A 191 19.23 4.74 -10.40
CA SER A 191 20.37 4.57 -9.50
C SER A 191 20.32 3.25 -8.72
N GLY A 192 19.25 2.46 -8.86
CA GLY A 192 19.07 1.18 -8.17
C GLY A 192 18.01 1.16 -7.07
N LEU A 193 17.26 2.24 -6.84
CA LEU A 193 16.16 2.20 -5.85
C LEU A 193 15.09 1.18 -6.26
N THR A 194 14.49 0.52 -5.27
CA THR A 194 13.43 -0.48 -5.44
C THR A 194 12.09 0.07 -5.97
N THR A 195 11.96 1.37 -6.20
CA THR A 195 10.80 1.97 -6.87
C THR A 195 11.16 3.28 -7.56
N ASP A 196 10.36 3.68 -8.56
CA ASP A 196 10.23 5.06 -9.05
C ASP A 196 9.14 5.86 -8.32
N GLY A 197 8.37 5.20 -7.45
CA GLY A 197 7.35 5.74 -6.56
C GLY A 197 7.85 6.57 -5.37
N PRO A 198 6.96 6.83 -4.39
CA PRO A 198 7.23 7.67 -3.23
C PRO A 198 8.33 7.14 -2.29
N ILE A 199 9.05 8.07 -1.65
CA ILE A 199 10.06 7.76 -0.62
C ILE A 199 9.55 8.18 0.77
N TYR A 200 9.02 7.21 1.51
CA TYR A 200 8.35 7.47 2.81
C TYR A 200 9.28 7.41 4.02
N MET A 201 10.50 6.90 3.88
CA MET A 201 11.44 6.79 4.99
C MET A 201 12.87 7.01 4.55
N LEU A 202 13.58 7.84 5.32
CA LEU A 202 15.02 8.00 5.29
C LEU A 202 15.53 7.94 6.73
N ARG A 203 16.51 7.07 7.00
CA ARG A 203 17.14 6.97 8.31
C ARG A 203 18.63 6.77 8.21
N ASP A 204 19.38 7.61 8.91
CA ASP A 204 20.83 7.49 8.98
C ASP A 204 21.25 6.32 9.89
N ASP A 205 22.05 5.40 9.37
CA ASP A 205 22.56 4.25 10.12
C ASP A 205 23.85 4.62 10.87
N PRO A 206 23.83 4.65 12.22
CA PRO A 206 25.00 5.04 13.00
C PRO A 206 26.14 3.99 12.94
N PHE A 207 25.88 2.76 12.47
CA PHE A 207 26.86 1.68 12.46
C PHE A 207 27.56 1.49 11.12
N THR A 208 26.90 1.78 10.00
CA THR A 208 27.40 1.46 8.65
C THR A 208 27.69 2.67 7.76
N LYS A 209 27.43 3.89 8.25
CA LYS A 209 27.53 5.13 7.45
C LYS A 209 26.71 5.08 6.16
N THR A 210 25.61 4.32 6.16
CA THR A 210 24.65 4.26 5.07
C THR A 210 23.34 4.90 5.51
N VAL A 211 22.54 5.34 4.54
CA VAL A 211 21.18 5.80 4.75
C VAL A 211 20.26 4.67 4.34
N TRP A 212 19.41 4.23 5.26
CA TRP A 212 18.33 3.32 4.93
C TRP A 212 17.16 4.08 4.34
N VAL A 213 16.66 3.55 3.24
CA VAL A 213 15.55 4.11 2.48
C VAL A 213 14.46 3.07 2.42
N ALA A 214 13.27 3.39 2.94
CA ALA A 214 12.09 2.59 2.66
C ALA A 214 11.26 3.26 1.57
N THR A 215 10.93 2.43 0.60
CA THR A 215 10.05 2.73 -0.51
C THR A 215 8.75 1.94 -0.32
N GLU A 216 7.73 2.23 -1.12
CA GLU A 216 6.50 1.41 -1.13
C GLU A 216 6.73 -0.06 -1.49
N ARG A 217 7.81 -0.39 -2.23
CA ARG A 217 8.09 -1.75 -2.73
C ARG A 217 9.15 -2.51 -1.96
N GLY A 218 9.93 -1.84 -1.10
CA GLY A 218 11.13 -2.45 -0.56
C GLY A 218 12.05 -1.49 0.19
N LEU A 219 13.23 -2.00 0.51
CA LEU A 219 14.27 -1.33 1.29
C LEU A 219 15.55 -1.17 0.47
N ASN A 220 16.26 -0.07 0.72
CA ASN A 220 17.55 0.20 0.10
C ASN A 220 18.54 0.72 1.16
N GLN A 221 19.82 0.50 0.90
CA GLN A 221 20.92 1.20 1.56
C GLN A 221 21.63 2.09 0.55
N VAL A 222 21.83 3.35 0.93
CA VAL A 222 22.56 4.32 0.13
C VAL A 222 23.82 4.75 0.89
N ASP A 223 24.97 4.71 0.24
CA ASP A 223 26.22 5.17 0.86
C ASP A 223 26.34 6.72 0.87
N ARG A 224 27.42 7.23 1.48
CA ARG A 224 27.69 8.68 1.53
C ARG A 224 28.14 9.28 0.19
N GLN A 225 28.36 8.44 -0.82
CA GLN A 225 28.66 8.81 -2.19
C GLN A 225 27.40 8.75 -3.09
N PHE A 226 26.23 8.63 -2.46
CA PHE A 226 24.92 8.63 -3.11
C PHE A 226 24.71 7.43 -4.04
N GLN A 227 25.38 6.31 -3.79
CA GLN A 227 25.18 5.05 -4.53
C GLN A 227 24.27 4.11 -3.75
N VAL A 228 23.33 3.46 -4.44
CA VAL A 228 22.55 2.37 -3.87
C VAL A 228 23.44 1.13 -3.80
N VAL A 229 23.87 0.77 -2.60
CA VAL A 229 24.80 -0.36 -2.37
C VAL A 229 24.07 -1.67 -2.05
N TRP A 230 22.79 -1.58 -1.70
CA TRP A 230 21.92 -2.73 -1.46
C TRP A 230 20.47 -2.35 -1.68
N GLY A 231 19.69 -3.26 -2.24
CA GLY A 231 18.25 -3.09 -2.47
C GLY A 231 17.54 -4.45 -2.46
N ARG A 232 16.38 -4.51 -1.79
CA ARG A 232 15.51 -5.70 -1.76
C ARG A 232 14.04 -5.30 -1.77
N TYR A 233 13.24 -6.14 -2.41
CA TYR A 233 11.80 -5.97 -2.56
C TYR A 233 11.06 -6.78 -1.52
N TRP A 234 9.99 -6.21 -0.96
CA TRP A 234 9.05 -6.97 -0.16
C TRP A 234 8.34 -8.01 -1.02
N TYR A 235 8.22 -9.22 -0.50
CA TYR A 235 7.50 -10.30 -1.14
C TYR A 235 6.84 -11.17 -0.08
N GLU A 236 5.57 -11.52 -0.29
CA GLU A 236 4.81 -12.36 0.62
C GLU A 236 4.39 -13.65 -0.07
N ASP A 237 4.61 -14.80 0.57
CA ASP A 237 4.26 -16.12 0.05
C ASP A 237 3.92 -17.10 1.18
N PHE A 238 3.49 -18.30 0.84
CA PHE A 238 3.36 -19.38 1.80
C PHE A 238 4.73 -19.90 2.22
N GLU A 239 4.98 -19.90 3.53
CA GLU A 239 6.12 -20.57 4.13
C GLU A 239 5.99 -22.09 3.88
N PRO A 240 6.96 -22.75 3.21
CA PRO A 240 6.84 -24.15 2.84
C PRO A 240 6.54 -25.08 4.02
N SER A 241 7.14 -24.80 5.18
CA SER A 241 7.10 -25.64 6.37
C SER A 241 5.77 -25.54 7.14
N SER A 242 5.31 -24.34 7.46
CA SER A 242 4.07 -24.11 8.21
C SER A 242 2.83 -23.98 7.32
N GLY A 243 3.01 -23.65 6.04
CA GLY A 243 1.92 -23.24 5.16
C GLY A 243 1.30 -21.89 5.52
N SER A 244 1.87 -21.14 6.47
CA SER A 244 1.41 -19.81 6.83
C SER A 244 1.92 -18.74 5.87
N SER A 245 1.30 -17.55 5.86
CA SER A 245 1.88 -16.42 5.15
C SER A 245 3.21 -15.99 5.79
N ARG A 246 4.21 -15.68 4.95
CA ARG A 246 5.51 -15.14 5.33
C ARG A 246 5.88 -13.99 4.41
N THR A 247 6.18 -12.86 5.02
CA THR A 247 6.78 -11.71 4.33
C THR A 247 8.30 -11.82 4.39
N GLN A 248 8.96 -11.61 3.26
CA GLN A 248 10.40 -11.66 3.10
C GLN A 248 10.92 -10.54 2.19
N LEU A 249 12.25 -10.39 2.14
CA LEU A 249 12.95 -9.48 1.25
C LEU A 249 13.69 -10.29 0.18
N ILE A 250 13.45 -9.97 -1.09
CA ILE A 250 14.04 -10.68 -2.23
C ILE A 250 14.79 -9.72 -3.15
N GLU A 251 15.72 -10.24 -3.96
CA GLU A 251 16.60 -9.42 -4.80
C GLU A 251 15.89 -8.82 -6.02
N THR A 252 14.92 -9.55 -6.56
CA THR A 252 14.20 -9.16 -7.76
C THR A 252 12.78 -8.77 -7.42
N GLN A 253 12.24 -7.78 -8.12
CA GLN A 253 10.84 -7.44 -7.95
C GLN A 253 9.99 -8.63 -8.36
N LYS A 254 9.19 -9.14 -7.42
CA LYS A 254 8.21 -10.20 -7.65
C LYS A 254 6.92 -9.83 -6.95
N ARG A 255 5.81 -10.17 -7.58
CA ARG A 255 4.51 -9.95 -6.99
C ARG A 255 4.18 -10.95 -5.90
N SER A 256 3.60 -10.49 -4.81
CA SER A 256 3.25 -11.35 -3.67
C SER A 256 2.15 -12.35 -4.03
N ASN A 257 2.17 -13.52 -3.38
CA ASN A 257 1.12 -14.52 -3.50
C ASN A 257 -0.19 -14.00 -2.89
N ALA A 258 -1.19 -13.76 -3.74
CA ALA A 258 -2.45 -13.17 -3.32
C ALA A 258 -3.16 -13.96 -2.21
N PHE A 259 -3.09 -15.29 -2.22
CA PHE A 259 -3.73 -16.12 -1.18
C PHE A 259 -2.98 -16.09 0.15
N ALA A 260 -1.65 -15.95 0.13
CA ALA A 260 -0.89 -15.75 1.36
C ALA A 260 -1.25 -14.40 2.01
N VAL A 261 -1.30 -13.34 1.20
CA VAL A 261 -1.73 -12.01 1.64
C VAL A 261 -3.17 -12.02 2.15
N LEU A 262 -4.09 -12.67 1.42
CA LEU A 262 -5.48 -12.80 1.84
C LEU A 262 -5.59 -13.52 3.19
N GLY A 263 -4.90 -14.64 3.37
CA GLY A 263 -4.92 -15.39 4.63
C GLY A 263 -4.43 -14.54 5.80
N ARG A 264 -3.40 -13.70 5.58
CA ARG A 264 -2.91 -12.78 6.60
C ARG A 264 -3.93 -11.70 6.93
N LYS A 265 -4.55 -11.08 5.92
CA LYS A 265 -5.57 -10.03 6.11
C LYS A 265 -6.83 -10.57 6.80
N LEU A 266 -7.17 -11.83 6.55
CA LEU A 266 -8.24 -12.57 7.23
C LEU A 266 -7.87 -13.00 8.66
N GLY A 267 -6.60 -12.87 9.06
CA GLY A 267 -6.17 -13.33 10.38
C GLY A 267 -6.35 -14.83 10.58
N VAL A 268 -6.14 -15.64 9.53
CA VAL A 268 -6.32 -17.10 9.56
C VAL A 268 -5.54 -17.72 10.72
N GLN A 269 -6.22 -18.52 11.53
CA GLN A 269 -5.62 -19.30 12.61
C GLN A 269 -5.22 -20.71 12.12
N ASP A 270 -6.12 -21.40 11.40
CA ASP A 270 -5.85 -22.71 10.81
C ASP A 270 -5.28 -22.59 9.38
N TRP A 271 -3.98 -22.29 9.31
CA TRP A 271 -3.27 -22.15 8.05
C TRP A 271 -3.20 -23.45 7.24
N GLN A 272 -3.24 -24.61 7.90
CA GLN A 272 -3.19 -25.89 7.20
C GLN A 272 -4.50 -26.13 6.42
N ALA A 273 -5.65 -25.94 7.07
CA ALA A 273 -6.95 -26.03 6.40
C ALA A 273 -7.09 -24.98 5.29
N TYR A 274 -6.65 -23.74 5.56
CA TYR A 274 -6.68 -22.66 4.57
C TYR A 274 -5.86 -23.02 3.32
N ARG A 275 -4.62 -23.50 3.51
CA ARG A 275 -3.77 -23.91 2.39
C ARG A 275 -4.35 -25.07 1.59
N GLN A 276 -4.99 -26.03 2.24
CA GLN A 276 -5.67 -27.15 1.55
C GLN A 276 -6.81 -26.65 0.67
N VAL A 277 -7.60 -25.70 1.15
CA VAL A 277 -8.66 -25.05 0.35
C VAL A 277 -8.06 -24.30 -0.83
N VAL A 278 -7.01 -23.50 -0.60
CA VAL A 278 -6.33 -22.74 -1.66
C VAL A 278 -5.78 -23.67 -2.75
N GLN A 279 -5.24 -24.83 -2.39
CA GLN A 279 -4.74 -25.82 -3.36
C GLN A 279 -5.82 -26.44 -4.25
N GLN A 280 -7.09 -26.40 -3.85
CA GLN A 280 -8.22 -26.88 -4.64
C GLN A 280 -8.73 -25.83 -5.64
N ILE A 281 -8.35 -24.57 -5.46
CA ILE A 281 -8.71 -23.50 -6.39
C ILE A 281 -7.94 -23.73 -7.70
N PRO A 282 -8.63 -23.78 -8.85
CA PRO A 282 -7.98 -23.98 -10.14
C PRO A 282 -6.77 -23.07 -10.34
N SER A 283 -5.64 -23.64 -10.76
CA SER A 283 -4.38 -22.90 -10.88
C SER A 283 -4.47 -21.70 -11.82
N HIS A 284 -5.35 -21.75 -12.83
CA HIS A 284 -5.60 -20.61 -13.72
C HIS A 284 -6.30 -19.44 -13.03
N LEU A 285 -7.00 -19.67 -11.91
CA LEU A 285 -7.49 -18.64 -10.99
C LEU A 285 -6.41 -18.23 -9.99
N GLY A 286 -5.51 -19.16 -9.62
CA GLY A 286 -4.28 -18.85 -8.89
C GLY A 286 -3.30 -17.98 -9.69
N THR A 287 -3.34 -18.03 -11.02
CA THR A 287 -2.60 -17.13 -11.93
C THR A 287 -3.30 -15.80 -12.20
N TRP A 288 -4.50 -15.55 -11.63
CA TRP A 288 -5.00 -14.18 -11.42
C TRP A 288 -4.22 -13.50 -10.28
N GLY A 289 -3.06 -14.06 -9.92
CA GLY A 289 -2.10 -13.65 -8.90
C GLY A 289 -1.42 -12.30 -9.15
N ASP A 290 -2.15 -11.39 -9.79
CA ASP A 290 -1.98 -9.98 -9.60
C ASP A 290 -2.89 -9.53 -8.45
N PHE A 291 -2.30 -8.96 -7.40
CA PHE A 291 -3.11 -8.41 -6.31
C PHE A 291 -4.05 -7.31 -6.83
N LYS A 292 -3.64 -6.61 -7.91
CA LYS A 292 -4.48 -5.70 -8.68
C LYS A 292 -5.71 -6.42 -9.24
N ASP A 293 -5.58 -7.63 -9.80
CA ASP A 293 -6.69 -8.40 -10.39
C ASP A 293 -7.59 -9.06 -9.35
N PHE A 294 -7.05 -9.59 -8.24
CA PHE A 294 -7.88 -10.20 -7.20
C PHE A 294 -8.67 -9.16 -6.39
N GLN A 295 -8.04 -8.02 -6.07
CA GLN A 295 -8.77 -6.85 -5.55
C GLN A 295 -9.70 -6.27 -6.59
N TRP A 296 -9.30 -6.16 -7.86
CA TRP A 296 -10.19 -5.78 -8.95
C TRP A 296 -11.37 -6.73 -9.09
N VAL A 297 -11.21 -8.04 -8.86
CA VAL A 297 -12.32 -8.99 -8.84
C VAL A 297 -13.23 -8.72 -7.67
N LEU A 298 -12.66 -8.53 -6.48
CA LEU A 298 -13.39 -8.15 -5.26
C LEU A 298 -14.01 -6.75 -5.34
N TYR A 299 -13.49 -5.87 -6.19
CA TYR A 299 -13.91 -4.48 -6.43
C TYR A 299 -14.93 -4.38 -7.57
N PHE A 300 -14.75 -5.08 -8.70
CA PHE A 300 -15.77 -5.28 -9.74
C PHE A 300 -16.99 -6.02 -9.19
N THR A 301 -16.82 -6.95 -8.25
CA THR A 301 -17.99 -7.50 -7.53
C THR A 301 -18.61 -6.51 -6.55
N HIS A 302 -17.79 -5.65 -5.93
CA HIS A 302 -18.27 -4.59 -5.03
C HIS A 302 -19.07 -3.50 -5.75
N MET A 303 -18.68 -3.15 -6.99
CA MET A 303 -19.20 -2.00 -7.72
C MET A 303 -20.11 -2.37 -8.90
N SER A 304 -19.89 -3.51 -9.54
CA SER A 304 -20.43 -3.76 -10.90
C SER A 304 -21.39 -4.94 -10.98
N GLY A 305 -21.72 -5.60 -9.86
CA GLY A 305 -22.77 -6.61 -9.80
C GLY A 305 -22.57 -7.80 -10.75
N VAL A 306 -21.33 -8.11 -11.12
CA VAL A 306 -21.02 -9.18 -12.09
C VAL A 306 -21.47 -10.54 -11.53
N PRO A 307 -22.20 -11.36 -12.32
CA PRO A 307 -22.79 -12.62 -11.85
C PRO A 307 -21.74 -13.65 -11.38
N GLY A 308 -22.10 -14.35 -10.30
CA GLY A 308 -21.21 -15.10 -9.39
C GLY A 308 -20.70 -16.47 -9.84
N GLU A 309 -20.66 -16.80 -11.13
CA GLU A 309 -20.14 -18.12 -11.57
C GLU A 309 -18.67 -18.33 -11.19
N TYR A 310 -17.86 -17.27 -11.23
CA TYR A 310 -16.44 -17.31 -10.84
C TYR A 310 -16.21 -17.55 -9.34
N PHE A 311 -17.16 -17.18 -8.49
CA PHE A 311 -17.00 -17.25 -7.02
C PHE A 311 -17.32 -18.62 -6.45
N LYS A 312 -18.01 -19.50 -7.19
CA LYS A 312 -18.27 -20.88 -6.73
C LYS A 312 -16.98 -21.63 -6.43
N HIS A 313 -15.92 -21.37 -7.21
CA HIS A 313 -14.60 -21.94 -6.98
C HIS A 313 -13.89 -21.40 -5.73
N LEU A 314 -14.34 -20.25 -5.21
CA LEU A 314 -13.79 -19.62 -4.01
C LEU A 314 -14.62 -19.93 -2.75
N ASN A 315 -15.82 -20.52 -2.86
CA ASN A 315 -16.69 -20.83 -1.70
C ASN A 315 -16.03 -21.72 -0.62
N GLY A 316 -14.95 -22.41 -0.94
CA GLY A 316 -14.12 -23.08 0.07
C GLY A 316 -13.46 -22.11 1.06
N LEU A 317 -13.20 -20.86 0.67
CA LEU A 317 -12.61 -19.80 1.51
C LEU A 317 -13.63 -19.16 2.46
N LEU A 318 -14.94 -19.33 2.21
CA LEU A 318 -16.00 -18.69 2.97
C LEU A 318 -15.90 -18.89 4.50
N PRO A 319 -15.58 -20.09 5.04
CA PRO A 319 -15.43 -20.28 6.48
C PRO A 319 -14.41 -19.32 7.10
N PHE A 320 -13.26 -19.09 6.44
CA PHE A 320 -12.21 -18.18 6.92
C PHE A 320 -12.65 -16.72 6.86
N VAL A 321 -13.47 -16.35 5.87
CA VAL A 321 -14.04 -14.99 5.77
C VAL A 321 -15.09 -14.73 6.84
N MET A 322 -15.94 -15.73 7.12
CA MET A 322 -16.91 -15.67 8.21
C MET A 322 -16.23 -15.61 9.58
N GLU A 323 -15.16 -16.38 9.78
CA GLU A 323 -14.33 -16.31 11.00
C GLU A 323 -13.70 -14.91 11.15
N ALA A 324 -13.13 -14.36 10.07
CA ALA A 324 -12.59 -13.01 10.07
C ALA A 324 -13.65 -11.97 10.45
N ALA A 325 -14.87 -12.08 9.92
CA ALA A 325 -16.02 -11.22 10.22
C ALA A 325 -16.61 -11.39 11.64
N GLN A 326 -16.03 -12.28 12.44
CA GLN A 326 -16.32 -12.45 13.86
C GLN A 326 -15.09 -12.15 14.73
N SER A 327 -14.00 -11.65 14.13
CA SER A 327 -12.75 -11.41 14.85
C SER A 327 -12.90 -10.26 15.85
N GLU A 328 -12.27 -10.42 17.02
CA GLU A 328 -12.13 -9.31 17.97
C GLU A 328 -11.11 -8.25 17.51
N VAL A 329 -10.34 -8.53 16.45
CA VAL A 329 -9.39 -7.58 15.88
C VAL A 329 -10.13 -6.68 14.87
N PRO A 330 -10.35 -5.38 15.13
CA PRO A 330 -11.26 -4.55 14.34
C PRO A 330 -10.93 -4.49 12.84
N LYS A 331 -9.64 -4.48 12.48
CA LYS A 331 -9.20 -4.50 11.07
C LYS A 331 -9.55 -5.81 10.37
N VAL A 332 -9.43 -6.95 11.07
CA VAL A 332 -9.77 -8.28 10.54
C VAL A 332 -11.28 -8.43 10.44
N HIS A 333 -12.02 -8.01 11.48
CA HIS A 333 -13.48 -7.94 11.51
C HIS A 333 -14.04 -7.20 10.30
N PHE A 334 -13.62 -5.95 10.15
CA PHE A 334 -14.05 -5.09 9.07
C PHE A 334 -13.74 -5.74 7.71
N PHE A 335 -12.50 -6.24 7.53
CA PHE A 335 -12.10 -6.89 6.29
C PHE A 335 -12.92 -8.15 5.98
N GLY A 336 -13.23 -8.99 6.97
CA GLY A 336 -14.09 -10.15 6.79
C GLY A 336 -15.52 -9.76 6.43
N LEU A 337 -16.10 -8.81 7.18
CA LEU A 337 -17.49 -8.38 7.03
C LEU A 337 -17.76 -7.77 5.65
N VAL A 338 -16.88 -6.89 5.15
CA VAL A 338 -17.04 -6.28 3.82
C VAL A 338 -16.85 -7.29 2.67
N ASN A 339 -16.29 -8.47 2.93
CA ASN A 339 -16.01 -9.48 1.92
C ASN A 339 -16.95 -10.71 1.96
N VAL A 340 -17.62 -11.00 3.08
CA VAL A 340 -18.46 -12.22 3.22
C VAL A 340 -19.58 -12.30 2.18
N CYS A 341 -20.13 -11.14 1.78
CA CYS A 341 -21.26 -11.04 0.87
C CYS A 341 -20.93 -11.26 -0.60
N LYS A 342 -19.63 -11.40 -0.91
CA LYS A 342 -19.13 -11.62 -2.26
C LYS A 342 -19.21 -13.09 -2.66
N PHE A 343 -19.39 -13.99 -1.70
CA PHE A 343 -19.54 -15.42 -1.95
C PHE A 343 -20.99 -15.75 -2.33
N ASP A 344 -21.16 -16.50 -3.41
CA ASP A 344 -22.46 -17.03 -3.85
C ASP A 344 -22.71 -18.37 -3.13
N ASP A 345 -23.01 -18.29 -1.84
CA ASP A 345 -23.21 -19.45 -0.97
C ASP A 345 -24.36 -19.20 0.04
N PRO A 346 -25.35 -20.10 0.16
CA PRO A 346 -26.47 -19.92 1.09
C PRO A 346 -26.06 -19.73 2.57
N ARG A 347 -24.86 -20.18 2.95
CA ARG A 347 -24.30 -19.96 4.28
C ARG A 347 -24.11 -18.47 4.58
N VAL A 348 -23.82 -17.64 3.56
CA VAL A 348 -23.70 -16.18 3.70
C VAL A 348 -25.00 -15.56 4.17
N LEU A 349 -26.14 -15.91 3.54
CA LEU A 349 -27.45 -15.39 3.93
C LEU A 349 -27.78 -15.74 5.39
N THR A 350 -27.48 -16.98 5.78
CA THR A 350 -27.71 -17.46 7.16
C THR A 350 -26.85 -16.69 8.15
N PHE A 351 -25.57 -16.49 7.82
CA PHE A 351 -24.63 -15.73 8.62
C PHE A 351 -25.06 -14.26 8.80
N MET A 352 -25.36 -13.56 7.70
CA MET A 352 -25.71 -12.14 7.73
C MET A 352 -27.06 -11.89 8.40
N THR A 353 -28.03 -12.80 8.25
CA THR A 353 -29.29 -12.73 9.01
C THR A 353 -29.04 -12.89 10.51
N THR A 354 -28.13 -13.79 10.88
CA THR A 354 -27.73 -13.97 12.29
C THR A 354 -27.05 -12.72 12.84
N LEU A 355 -26.13 -12.12 12.08
CA LEU A 355 -25.48 -10.86 12.46
C LEU A 355 -26.51 -9.72 12.59
N ALA A 356 -27.42 -9.58 11.63
CA ALA A 356 -28.49 -8.58 11.68
C ALA A 356 -29.36 -8.70 12.94
N SER A 357 -29.67 -9.94 13.36
CA SER A 357 -30.47 -10.19 14.56
C SER A 357 -29.77 -9.82 15.88
N LYS A 358 -28.43 -9.70 15.86
CA LYS A 358 -27.59 -9.42 17.02
C LYS A 358 -27.02 -8.00 17.03
N SER A 359 -26.99 -7.33 15.87
CA SER A 359 -26.39 -6.01 15.71
C SER A 359 -27.40 -4.92 16.07
N ASP A 360 -26.91 -3.87 16.71
CA ASP A 360 -27.67 -2.63 16.87
C ASP A 360 -27.76 -1.92 15.51
N ALA A 361 -28.90 -1.29 15.21
CA ALA A 361 -29.12 -0.50 14.01
C ALA A 361 -28.18 0.72 13.93
N THR A 362 -27.57 1.13 15.05
CA THR A 362 -26.55 2.19 15.07
C THR A 362 -25.13 1.66 14.93
N SER A 363 -24.93 0.34 14.80
CA SER A 363 -23.60 -0.24 14.60
C SER A 363 -23.02 0.19 13.25
N PRO A 364 -21.72 0.51 13.15
CA PRO A 364 -21.02 0.68 11.87
C PRO A 364 -21.18 -0.51 10.92
N ASP A 365 -21.45 -1.71 11.47
CA ASP A 365 -21.64 -2.93 10.71
C ASP A 365 -23.01 -3.03 10.02
N ASP A 366 -24.04 -2.34 10.54
CA ASP A 366 -25.43 -2.45 10.08
C ASP A 366 -25.55 -2.10 8.59
N TYR A 367 -24.82 -1.08 8.14
CA TYR A 367 -24.76 -0.69 6.73
C TYR A 367 -24.35 -1.87 5.83
N TRP A 368 -23.22 -2.52 6.15
CA TRP A 368 -22.68 -3.64 5.36
C TRP A 368 -23.61 -4.86 5.42
N ILE A 369 -24.19 -5.13 6.58
CA ILE A 369 -25.14 -6.22 6.78
C ILE A 369 -26.39 -6.02 5.92
N ARG A 370 -26.99 -4.83 5.94
CA ARG A 370 -28.21 -4.54 5.17
C ARG A 370 -27.98 -4.55 3.67
N GLU A 371 -26.91 -3.90 3.20
CA GLU A 371 -26.59 -3.87 1.76
C GLU A 371 -26.34 -5.29 1.21
N CYS A 372 -25.73 -6.15 2.02
CA CYS A 372 -25.57 -7.55 1.69
C CYS A 372 -26.90 -8.30 1.56
N LEU A 373 -27.76 -8.20 2.59
CA LEU A 373 -29.06 -8.89 2.59
C LEU A 373 -29.95 -8.42 1.44
N LYS A 374 -29.97 -7.11 1.17
CA LYS A 374 -30.67 -6.50 0.04
C LYS A 374 -30.15 -7.02 -1.30
N THR A 375 -28.84 -7.17 -1.45
CA THR A 375 -28.22 -7.75 -2.65
C THR A 375 -28.66 -9.20 -2.86
N TRP A 376 -28.74 -10.00 -1.80
CA TRP A 376 -29.24 -11.37 -1.85
C TRP A 376 -30.74 -11.47 -2.19
N GLU A 377 -31.56 -10.57 -1.65
CA GLU A 377 -32.99 -10.50 -1.98
C GLU A 377 -33.22 -10.17 -3.47
N ALA A 378 -32.44 -9.24 -4.03
CA ALA A 378 -32.51 -8.86 -5.44
C ALA A 378 -32.09 -9.98 -6.41
N ARG A 379 -31.37 -11.01 -5.92
CA ARG A 379 -30.95 -12.19 -6.71
C ARG A 379 -31.98 -13.32 -6.72
N LYS A 380 -33.07 -13.23 -5.93
CA LYS A 380 -34.13 -14.25 -5.95
C LYS A 380 -34.83 -14.21 -7.32
N PRO A 381 -34.95 -15.36 -8.01
CA PRO A 381 -35.54 -15.44 -9.35
C PRO A 381 -37.04 -15.12 -9.38
#